data_AF-A0A7V9U3L2-F1
#
_entry.id   AF-A0A7V9U3L2-F1
#
_cell.length_a   1.000
_cell.length_b   1.000
_cell.length_c   1.000
_cell.angle_alpha   90.00
_cell.angle_beta   90.00
_cell.angle_gamma   90.00
#
_symmetry.space_group_name_H-M   'P 1'
#
loop_
_entity.id
_entity.type
_entity.pdbx_description
1 polymer ?
#
loop_
_entity_poly.entity_id
_entity_poly.type
_entity_poly.pdbx_seq_one_letter_code
_entity_poly.pdbx_strand_id
1 'polypeptide(L)'
;MLALTIDDRARAMGLTPEQAGDPLSETVAGRLALREILTRVQAEAVDAYAKLVALAAAAMQAPSGPRCSLNPSRGGSTSEDDEEYYRQTMRRYNDAFSACRSSGYRSNRAVNIVVRDLLDVPRSERKYLRAGAQALVVHFGLDRKQAESR
;
A
#
# COMPACT_ATOMS: atom_id res chain seq x y z
N MET A 1 -1.06 -26.84 13.73
CA MET A 1 -1.45 -25.42 13.68
C MET A 1 -2.88 -25.30 14.16
N LEU A 2 -3.12 -24.76 15.35
CA LEU A 2 -4.48 -24.46 15.81
C LEU A 2 -4.95 -23.22 15.05
N ALA A 3 -6.06 -23.32 14.33
CA ALA A 3 -6.70 -22.15 13.74
C ALA A 3 -7.18 -21.25 14.89
N LEU A 4 -6.70 -20.00 14.93
CA LEU A 4 -7.18 -19.00 15.88
C LEU A 4 -8.69 -18.84 15.70
N THR A 5 -9.45 -18.86 16.79
CA THR A 5 -10.88 -18.59 16.74
C THR A 5 -11.14 -17.15 16.28
N ILE A 6 -12.34 -16.85 15.79
CA ILE A 6 -12.71 -15.47 15.40
C ILE A 6 -12.53 -14.51 16.59
N ASP A 7 -12.82 -14.97 17.80
CA ASP A 7 -12.66 -14.19 19.03
C ASP A 7 -11.18 -13.90 19.36
N ASP A 8 -10.29 -14.86 19.14
CA ASP A 8 -8.85 -14.64 19.32
C ASP A 8 -8.29 -13.64 18.30
N ARG A 9 -8.77 -13.72 17.04
CA ARG A 9 -8.42 -12.76 15.98
C ARG A 9 -8.93 -11.36 16.31
N ALA A 10 -10.19 -11.25 16.74
CA ALA A 10 -10.80 -9.99 17.14
C ALA A 10 -10.01 -9.30 18.25
N ARG A 11 -9.65 -10.05 19.31
CA ARG A 11 -8.85 -9.54 20.43
C ARG A 11 -7.45 -9.09 19.98
N ALA A 12 -6.76 -9.88 19.17
CA ALA A 12 -5.42 -9.55 18.68
C ALA A 12 -5.41 -8.30 17.79
N MET A 13 -6.49 -8.06 17.04
CA MET A 13 -6.63 -6.95 16.10
C MET A 13 -7.26 -5.69 16.71
N GLY A 14 -7.76 -5.78 17.94
CA GLY A 14 -8.54 -4.70 18.57
C GLY A 14 -9.86 -4.42 17.84
N LEU A 15 -10.52 -5.47 17.36
CA LEU A 15 -11.79 -5.45 16.63
C LEU A 15 -12.87 -6.17 17.43
N THR A 16 -14.13 -5.95 17.07
CA THR A 16 -15.24 -6.83 17.50
C THR A 16 -15.20 -8.16 16.71
N PRO A 17 -15.81 -9.25 17.22
CA PRO A 17 -15.90 -10.51 16.47
C PRO A 17 -16.57 -10.36 15.10
N GLU A 18 -17.59 -9.51 15.01
CA GLU A 18 -18.26 -9.17 13.75
C GLU A 18 -17.31 -8.48 12.76
N GLN A 19 -16.53 -7.50 13.24
CA GLN A 19 -15.53 -6.81 12.43
C GLN A 19 -14.38 -7.72 12.01
N ALA A 20 -14.01 -8.70 12.84
CA ALA A 20 -12.99 -9.69 12.51
C ALA A 20 -13.45 -10.68 11.42
N GLY A 21 -14.77 -10.78 11.19
CA GLY A 21 -15.34 -11.50 10.06
C GLY A 21 -15.40 -10.68 8.76
N ASP A 22 -15.16 -9.37 8.82
CA ASP A 22 -15.16 -8.50 7.63
C ASP A 22 -13.85 -8.74 6.83
N PRO A 23 -13.91 -8.92 5.49
CA PRO A 23 -12.72 -9.05 4.65
C PRO A 23 -11.72 -7.89 4.79
N LEU A 24 -12.17 -6.68 5.14
CA LEU A 24 -11.29 -5.54 5.42
C LEU A 24 -10.37 -5.78 6.61
N SER A 25 -10.67 -6.72 7.50
CA SER A 25 -9.81 -7.03 8.65
C SER A 25 -8.47 -7.63 8.26
N GLU A 26 -8.32 -8.13 7.02
CA GLU A 26 -7.11 -8.77 6.54
C GLU A 26 -5.95 -7.78 6.38
N THR A 27 -6.22 -6.54 5.97
CA THR A 27 -5.20 -5.50 5.78
C THR A 27 -5.13 -4.55 6.98
N VAL A 28 -3.95 -3.98 7.24
CA VAL A 28 -3.79 -2.99 8.32
C VAL A 28 -4.67 -1.76 8.06
N ALA A 29 -4.73 -1.31 6.81
CA ALA A 29 -5.56 -0.17 6.41
C ALA A 29 -7.05 -0.45 6.59
N GLY A 30 -7.51 -1.65 6.22
CA GLY A 30 -8.89 -2.06 6.44
C GLY A 30 -9.24 -2.20 7.93
N ARG A 31 -8.34 -2.73 8.77
CA ARG A 31 -8.51 -2.68 10.24
C ARG A 31 -8.57 -1.27 10.80
N LEU A 32 -7.83 -0.32 10.22
CA LEU A 32 -7.92 1.10 10.58
C LEU A 32 -9.26 1.71 10.14
N ALA A 33 -9.84 1.24 9.03
CA ALA A 33 -11.16 1.66 8.57
C ALA A 33 -12.28 1.11 9.47
N LEU A 34 -12.22 -0.16 9.84
CA LEU A 34 -13.18 -0.80 10.76
C LEU A 34 -13.20 -0.13 12.14
N ARG A 35 -12.08 0.47 12.55
CA ARG A 35 -11.96 1.26 13.78
C ARG A 35 -12.22 2.75 13.60
N GLU A 36 -12.75 3.15 12.44
CA GLU A 36 -13.10 4.54 12.09
C GLU A 36 -11.92 5.54 12.17
N ILE A 37 -10.69 5.03 12.10
CA ILE A 37 -9.47 5.85 12.05
C ILE A 37 -9.29 6.41 10.65
N LEU A 38 -9.56 5.59 9.63
CA LEU A 38 -9.62 5.96 8.23
C LEU A 38 -11.04 5.81 7.70
N THR A 39 -11.39 6.56 6.67
CA THR A 39 -12.57 6.22 5.87
C THR A 39 -12.28 4.98 5.00
N ARG A 40 -13.32 4.30 4.51
CA ARG A 40 -13.14 3.16 3.58
C ARG A 40 -12.34 3.55 2.33
N VAL A 41 -12.58 4.73 1.78
CA VAL A 41 -11.86 5.27 0.60
C VAL A 41 -10.39 5.53 0.91
N GLN A 42 -10.10 6.07 2.09
CA GLN A 42 -8.72 6.26 2.54
C GLN A 42 -8.01 4.93 2.72
N ALA A 43 -8.67 3.91 3.26
CA ALA A 43 -8.10 2.58 3.39
C ALA A 43 -7.84 1.92 2.02
N GLU A 44 -8.77 2.04 1.08
CA GLU A 44 -8.59 1.58 -0.30
C GLU A 44 -7.37 2.25 -0.98
N ALA A 45 -7.22 3.57 -0.81
CA ALA A 45 -6.06 4.30 -1.34
C ALA A 45 -4.74 3.81 -0.72
N VAL A 46 -4.71 3.56 0.59
CA VAL A 46 -3.53 3.05 1.29
C VAL A 46 -3.19 1.63 0.84
N ASP A 47 -4.19 0.76 0.67
CA ASP A 47 -3.99 -0.61 0.17
C ASP A 47 -3.52 -0.63 -1.30
N ALA A 48 -4.04 0.25 -2.14
CA ALA A 48 -3.56 0.43 -3.51
C ALA A 48 -2.08 0.86 -3.52
N TYR A 49 -1.71 1.81 -2.67
CA TYR A 49 -0.32 2.21 -2.50
C TYR A 49 0.56 1.07 -1.93
N ALA A 50 0.04 0.24 -1.02
CA ALA A 50 0.76 -0.91 -0.50
C ALA A 50 1.10 -1.95 -1.57
N LYS A 51 0.14 -2.26 -2.45
CA LYS A 51 0.37 -3.12 -3.62
C LYS A 51 1.46 -2.55 -4.53
N LEU A 52 1.41 -1.24 -4.78
CA LEU A 52 2.41 -0.54 -5.59
C LEU A 52 3.80 -0.57 -4.97
N VAL A 53 3.91 -0.41 -3.64
CA VAL A 53 5.17 -0.53 -2.89
C VAL A 53 5.73 -1.94 -3.00
N ALA A 54 4.90 -2.98 -2.87
CA ALA A 54 5.32 -4.37 -3.02
C ALA A 54 5.82 -4.67 -4.45
N LEU A 55 5.11 -4.18 -5.47
CA LEU A 55 5.52 -4.31 -6.87
C LEU A 55 6.84 -3.57 -7.16
N ALA A 56 7.00 -2.36 -6.63
CA ALA A 56 8.24 -1.60 -6.76
C ALA A 56 9.41 -2.28 -6.03
N ALA A 57 9.18 -2.86 -4.85
CA ALA A 57 10.19 -3.64 -4.14
C ALA A 57 10.63 -4.88 -4.94
N ALA A 58 9.68 -5.60 -5.55
CA ALA A 58 9.98 -6.71 -6.45
C ALA A 58 10.77 -6.24 -7.68
N ALA A 59 10.40 -5.10 -8.29
CA ALA A 59 11.10 -4.52 -9.43
C ALA A 59 12.54 -4.11 -9.09
N MET A 60 12.79 -3.58 -7.89
CA MET A 60 14.14 -3.22 -7.42
C MET A 60 15.02 -4.44 -7.11
N GLN A 61 14.41 -5.57 -6.75
CA GLN A 61 15.11 -6.84 -6.48
C GLN A 61 15.26 -7.70 -7.74
N ALA A 62 14.61 -7.34 -8.85
CA ALA A 62 14.78 -8.03 -10.12
C ALA A 62 16.25 -7.92 -10.56
N PRO A 63 16.90 -9.03 -10.94
CA PRO A 63 18.25 -8.97 -11.47
C PRO A 63 18.24 -8.02 -12.66
N SER A 64 18.92 -6.89 -12.50
CA SER A 64 19.14 -5.97 -13.61
C SER A 64 19.96 -6.75 -14.64
N GLY A 65 19.29 -7.20 -15.71
CA GLY A 65 19.99 -7.80 -16.84
C GLY A 65 21.13 -6.88 -17.27
N PRO A 66 22.28 -7.42 -17.69
CA PRO A 66 23.41 -6.59 -18.10
C PRO A 66 22.97 -5.66 -19.22
N ARG A 67 22.94 -4.36 -18.93
CA ARG A 67 22.78 -3.30 -19.93
C ARG A 67 23.91 -3.46 -20.94
N CYS A 68 23.62 -3.99 -22.12
CA CYS A 68 24.52 -4.09 -23.27
C CYS A 68 25.99 -4.37 -22.90
N SER A 69 26.35 -5.62 -22.61
CA SER A 69 27.70 -6.09 -22.91
C SER A 69 27.62 -6.97 -24.15
N LEU A 70 28.49 -6.72 -25.13
CA LEU A 70 28.65 -7.48 -26.37
C LEU A 70 29.27 -8.86 -26.10
N ASN A 71 28.76 -9.61 -25.12
CA ASN A 71 29.24 -10.95 -24.80
C ASN A 71 28.06 -11.93 -24.68
N PRO A 72 27.82 -12.78 -25.70
CA PRO A 72 26.75 -13.75 -25.67
C PRO A 72 27.22 -14.97 -24.88
N SER A 73 27.03 -14.95 -23.56
CA SER A 73 27.28 -16.13 -22.73
C SER A 73 26.39 -16.12 -21.49
N ARG A 74 25.38 -17.01 -21.50
CA ARG A 74 24.49 -17.40 -20.38
C ARG A 74 23.38 -16.41 -19.97
N GLY A 75 22.37 -16.32 -20.84
CA GLY A 75 21.04 -16.89 -20.57
C GLY A 75 20.33 -16.50 -19.26
N GLY A 76 19.86 -15.26 -19.19
CA GLY A 76 18.69 -14.88 -18.41
C GLY A 76 17.98 -13.78 -19.18
N SER A 77 17.11 -14.15 -20.12
CA SER A 77 16.39 -13.18 -20.94
C SER A 77 15.33 -12.49 -20.07
N THR A 78 15.63 -11.29 -19.58
CA THR A 78 14.59 -10.33 -19.24
C THR A 78 14.04 -9.85 -20.58
N SER A 79 12.75 -10.04 -20.83
CA SER A 79 12.14 -9.58 -22.08
C SER A 79 12.05 -8.04 -22.08
N GLU A 80 12.00 -7.41 -23.25
CA GLU A 80 11.78 -5.95 -23.35
C GLU A 80 10.46 -5.53 -22.66
N ASP A 81 9.46 -6.42 -22.68
CA ASP A 81 8.18 -6.27 -21.98
C ASP A 81 8.36 -6.18 -20.46
N ASP A 82 9.28 -6.95 -19.87
CA ASP A 82 9.57 -6.91 -18.44
C ASP A 82 10.21 -5.56 -18.04
N GLU A 83 11.14 -5.05 -18.86
CA GLU A 83 11.78 -3.76 -18.58
C GLU A 83 10.80 -2.58 -18.64
N GLU A 84 9.91 -2.57 -19.63
CA GLU A 84 8.89 -1.53 -19.74
C GLU A 84 7.91 -1.60 -18.56
N TYR A 85 7.48 -2.80 -18.19
CA TYR A 85 6.66 -3.04 -17.01
C TYR A 85 7.31 -2.52 -15.72
N TYR A 86 8.60 -2.81 -15.51
CA TYR A 86 9.34 -2.32 -14.32
C TYR A 86 9.49 -0.80 -14.34
N ARG A 87 9.81 -0.21 -15.50
CA ARG A 87 9.90 1.26 -15.64
C ARG A 87 8.56 1.92 -15.33
N GLN A 88 7.45 1.38 -15.84
CA GLN A 88 6.11 1.92 -15.58
C GLN A 88 5.72 1.77 -14.10
N THR A 89 6.02 0.62 -13.49
CA THR A 89 5.77 0.36 -12.07
C THR A 89 6.54 1.36 -11.19
N MET A 90 7.82 1.58 -11.47
CA MET A 90 8.64 2.54 -10.73
C MET A 90 8.17 3.99 -10.91
N ARG A 91 7.72 4.37 -12.12
CA ARG A 91 7.12 5.70 -12.34
C ARG A 91 5.87 5.89 -11.49
N ARG A 92 4.92 4.95 -11.55
CA ARG A 92 3.69 5.01 -10.74
C ARG A 92 4.02 5.07 -9.24
N TYR A 93 4.98 4.26 -8.78
CA TYR A 93 5.46 4.30 -7.40
C TYR A 93 6.01 5.67 -7.01
N ASN A 94 6.90 6.25 -7.82
CA ASN A 94 7.49 7.55 -7.54
C ASN A 94 6.46 8.68 -7.54
N ASP A 95 5.46 8.62 -8.42
CA ASP A 95 4.37 9.60 -8.47
C ASP A 95 3.51 9.53 -7.20
N ALA A 96 3.11 8.33 -6.77
CA ALA A 96 2.34 8.12 -5.55
C ALA A 96 3.15 8.48 -4.29
N PHE A 97 4.43 8.12 -4.25
CA PHE A 97 5.34 8.51 -3.18
C PHE A 97 5.47 10.04 -3.09
N SER A 98 5.59 10.72 -4.23
CA SER A 98 5.70 12.17 -4.31
C SER A 98 4.40 12.86 -3.84
N ALA A 99 3.24 12.34 -4.24
CA ALA A 99 1.95 12.82 -3.75
C ALA A 99 1.86 12.71 -2.21
N CYS A 100 2.20 11.55 -1.67
CA CYS A 100 2.21 11.34 -0.22
C CYS A 100 3.24 12.24 0.49
N ARG A 101 4.44 12.45 -0.09
CA ARG A 101 5.48 13.33 0.46
C ARG A 101 5.06 14.80 0.46
N SER A 102 4.32 15.25 -0.55
CA SER A 102 3.81 16.63 -0.63
C SER A 102 2.85 16.98 0.51
N SER A 103 2.22 15.97 1.13
CA SER A 103 1.37 16.13 2.33
C SER A 103 2.16 16.33 3.64
N GLY A 104 3.50 16.33 3.57
CA GLY A 104 4.42 16.57 4.68
C GLY A 104 5.16 15.32 5.16
N TYR A 105 6.36 15.51 5.73
CA TYR A 105 7.24 14.42 6.17
C TYR A 105 6.55 13.45 7.15
N ARG A 106 5.84 13.98 8.15
CA ARG A 106 5.15 13.16 9.16
C ARG A 106 4.02 12.32 8.55
N SER A 107 3.32 12.86 7.56
CA SER A 107 2.24 12.17 6.85
C SER A 107 2.80 11.02 6.01
N ASN A 108 3.88 11.27 5.27
CA ASN A 108 4.59 10.23 4.52
C ASN A 108 5.13 9.12 5.41
N ARG A 109 5.75 9.47 6.56
CA ARG A 109 6.21 8.51 7.55
C ARG A 109 5.06 7.66 8.09
N ALA A 110 3.95 8.28 8.48
CA ALA A 110 2.80 7.57 9.04
C ALA A 110 2.18 6.57 8.03
N VAL A 111 2.09 6.95 6.75
CA VAL A 111 1.64 6.03 5.69
C VAL A 111 2.63 4.88 5.51
N ASN A 112 3.94 5.15 5.52
CA ASN A 112 4.95 4.09 5.37
C ASN A 112 4.95 3.10 6.54
N ILE A 113 4.64 3.52 7.76
CA ILE A 113 4.47 2.59 8.90
C ILE A 113 3.35 1.57 8.61
N VAL A 114 2.23 2.04 8.07
CA VAL A 114 1.10 1.15 7.73
C VAL A 114 1.43 0.23 6.56
N VAL A 115 2.12 0.76 5.55
CA VAL A 115 2.31 0.08 4.27
C VAL A 115 3.53 -0.83 4.23
N ARG A 116 4.66 -0.39 4.79
CA ARG A 116 5.94 -1.13 4.78
C ARG A 116 6.12 -1.96 6.03
N ASP A 117 5.86 -1.37 7.19
CA ASP A 117 6.09 -2.04 8.46
C ASP A 117 4.88 -2.93 8.85
N LEU A 118 3.74 -2.75 8.17
CA LEU A 118 2.48 -3.46 8.43
C LEU A 118 1.98 -3.25 9.86
N LEU A 119 2.20 -2.04 10.41
CA LEU A 119 1.88 -1.68 11.77
C LEU A 119 0.77 -0.64 11.86
N ASP A 120 0.05 -0.67 12.98
CA ASP A 120 -0.80 0.44 13.39
C ASP A 120 0.05 1.67 13.77
N VAL A 121 -0.49 2.86 13.55
CA VAL A 121 0.16 4.12 13.92
C VAL A 121 -0.26 4.56 15.33
N PRO A 122 0.67 5.15 16.11
CA PRO A 122 0.33 5.73 17.40
C PRO A 122 -0.82 6.73 17.30
N ARG A 123 -1.65 6.84 18.35
CA ARG A 123 -2.82 7.75 18.36
C ARG A 123 -2.45 9.20 18.03
N SER A 124 -1.28 9.66 18.48
CA SER A 124 -0.73 10.99 18.21
C SER A 124 -0.39 11.23 16.73
N GLU A 125 -0.16 10.17 15.96
CA GLU A 125 0.24 10.22 14.54
C GLU A 125 -0.94 10.03 13.57
N ARG A 126 -2.12 9.59 14.05
CA ARG A 126 -3.30 9.31 13.22
C ARG A 126 -3.75 10.48 12.34
N LYS A 127 -3.59 11.73 12.81
CA LYS A 127 -3.90 12.92 12.00
C LYS A 127 -3.01 13.05 10.77
N TYR A 128 -1.74 12.66 10.87
CA TYR A 128 -0.81 12.66 9.75
C TYR A 128 -1.07 11.48 8.81
N LEU A 129 -1.42 10.32 9.36
CA LEU A 129 -1.87 9.19 8.54
C LEU A 129 -3.08 9.58 7.68
N ARG A 130 -4.10 10.22 8.27
CA ARG A 130 -5.28 10.70 7.52
C ARG A 130 -4.90 11.68 6.42
N ALA A 131 -4.01 12.63 6.69
CA ALA A 131 -3.55 13.59 5.69
C ALA A 131 -2.80 12.91 4.53
N GLY A 132 -1.92 11.95 4.83
CA GLY A 132 -1.22 11.16 3.81
C GLY A 132 -2.16 10.26 3.00
N ALA A 133 -3.10 9.59 3.67
CA ALA A 133 -4.13 8.79 3.02
C ALA A 133 -5.03 9.65 2.11
N GLN A 134 -5.39 10.86 2.54
CA GLN A 134 -6.15 11.79 1.72
C GLN A 134 -5.37 12.22 0.46
N ALA A 135 -4.07 12.46 0.58
CA ALA A 135 -3.24 12.76 -0.58
C ALA A 135 -3.20 11.59 -1.59
N LEU A 136 -3.19 10.35 -1.10
CA LEU A 136 -3.31 9.16 -1.94
C LEU A 136 -4.70 9.04 -2.59
N VAL A 137 -5.78 9.35 -1.87
CA VAL A 137 -7.14 9.38 -2.43
C VAL A 137 -7.22 10.31 -3.63
N VAL A 138 -6.68 11.54 -3.49
CA VAL A 138 -6.64 12.53 -4.58
C VAL A 138 -5.75 12.04 -5.73
N HIS A 139 -4.57 11.48 -5.42
CA HIS A 139 -3.65 10.97 -6.43
C HIS A 139 -4.27 9.83 -7.27
N PHE A 140 -4.99 8.91 -6.64
CA PHE A 140 -5.65 7.80 -7.33
C PHE A 140 -7.04 8.18 -7.89
N GLY A 141 -7.52 9.41 -7.67
CA GLY A 141 -8.83 9.87 -8.14
C GLY A 141 -10.02 9.11 -7.55
N LEU A 142 -9.88 8.57 -6.34
CA LEU A 142 -10.93 7.76 -5.70
C LEU A 142 -12.08 8.62 -5.13
N ASP A 143 -11.86 9.93 -5.01
CA ASP A 143 -12.88 10.93 -4.66
C ASP A 143 -13.93 11.11 -5.77
N ARG A 144 -13.51 11.05 -7.04
CA ARG A 144 -14.41 11.21 -8.20
C ARG A 144 -15.27 9.98 -8.47
N LYS A 145 -14.72 8.78 -8.27
CA LYS A 145 -15.46 7.51 -8.48
C LYS A 145 -16.72 7.39 -7.60
N GLN A 146 -16.74 8.04 -6.43
CA GLN A 146 -17.93 8.04 -5.57
C GLN A 146 -19.03 9.02 -6.00
N ALA A 147 -18.68 10.08 -6.74
CA ALA A 147 -19.64 11.06 -7.23
C ALA A 147 -20.46 10.53 -8.42
N GLU A 148 -19.89 9.61 -9.21
CA GLU A 148 -20.54 9.00 -10.38
C GLU A 148 -21.38 7.76 -10.05
N SER A 149 -21.31 7.27 -8.80
CA SER A 149 -22.04 6.08 -8.33
C SER A 149 -23.28 6.41 -7.49
N ARG A 150 -23.71 7.67 -7.50
CA ARG A 150 -24.93 8.17 -6.83
C ARG A 150 -25.92 8.68 -7.87
#